data_AF-T1CQL0-F1
#
_entry.id   AF-T1CQL0-F1
#
_cell.length_a   1.000
_cell.length_b   1.000
_cell.length_c   1.000
_cell.angle_alpha   90.00
_cell.angle_beta   90.00
_cell.angle_gamma   90.00
#
_symmetry.space_group_name_H-M   'P 1'
#
loop_
_entity.id
_entity.type
_entity.pdbx_description
1 polymer ?
#
loop_
_entity_poly.entity_id
_entity_poly.type
_entity_poly.pdbx_seq_one_letter_code
_entity_poly.pdbx_strand_id
1 'polypeptide(L)' 'MDDPILGEVGKYFIVREAGADISASDLKAYLGRRIADYKVPKYVEFVVALPLTASGKVDKASLKQR' A
#
# COMPACT_ATOMS: atom_id res chain seq x y z
N MET A 1 -1.07 3.96 10.78
CA MET A 1 -0.16 3.07 11.53
C MET A 1 0.70 3.97 12.37
N ASP A 2 0.76 3.76 13.68
CA ASP A 2 1.55 4.62 14.56
C ASP A 2 3.03 4.54 14.19
N ASP A 3 3.68 5.70 14.11
CA ASP A 3 5.09 5.84 13.80
C ASP A 3 5.73 6.82 14.79
N PRO A 4 6.83 6.45 15.46
CA PRO A 4 7.39 7.26 16.54
C PRO A 4 7.96 8.61 16.07
N ILE A 5 8.21 8.77 14.76
CA ILE A 5 8.81 9.98 14.19
C ILE A 5 7.76 10.76 13.40
N LEU A 6 6.97 10.08 12.57
CA LEU A 6 6.03 10.70 11.66
C LEU A 6 4.61 10.83 12.24
N GLY A 7 4.38 10.33 13.45
CA GLY A 7 3.06 10.24 14.09
C GLY A 7 2.25 9.09 13.49
N GLU A 8 1.86 9.23 12.23
CA GLU A 8 1.21 8.17 11.47
C GLU A 8 1.84 7.98 10.10
N VAL A 9 1.91 6.73 9.67
CA VAL A 9 2.26 6.34 8.30
C VAL A 9 1.15 5.54 7.63
N GLY A 10 1.07 5.66 6.31
CA GLY A 10 0.15 4.90 5.48
C GLY A 10 0.54 3.44 5.32
N LYS A 11 -0.47 2.59 5.15
CA LYS A 11 -0.34 1.22 4.63
C LYS A 11 -0.90 1.18 3.22
N TYR A 12 -0.17 0.56 2.30
CA TYR A 12 -0.48 0.52 0.88
C TYR A 12 -1.03 -0.86 0.53
N PHE A 13 -2.23 -0.93 -0.04
CA PHE A 13 -2.82 -2.14 -0.58
C PHE A 13 -2.66 -2.15 -2.09
N ILE A 14 -2.05 -3.20 -2.64
CA ILE A 14 -1.65 -3.25 -4.05
C ILE A 14 -2.21 -4.51 -4.69
N VAL A 15 -2.89 -4.32 -5.82
CA VAL A 15 -3.27 -5.42 -6.71
C VAL A 15 -2.20 -5.56 -7.77
N ARG A 16 -1.63 -6.75 -7.91
CA ARG A 16 -0.70 -7.04 -9.00
C ARG A 16 -1.47 -7.28 -10.29
N GLU A 17 -0.92 -6.80 -11.40
CA GLU A 17 -1.40 -7.24 -12.71
C GLU A 17 -1.12 -8.74 -12.90
N ALA A 18 -1.88 -9.37 -13.79
CA ALA A 18 -1.73 -10.79 -14.07
C ALA A 18 -0.31 -11.11 -14.57
N GLY A 19 0.34 -12.10 -13.95
CA GLY A 19 1.71 -12.49 -14.28
C GLY A 19 2.81 -11.58 -13.72
N ALA A 20 2.47 -10.49 -13.02
CA ALA A 20 3.46 -9.66 -12.35
C ALA A 20 3.97 -10.32 -11.06
N ASP A 21 5.29 -10.48 -10.95
CA ASP A 21 5.97 -10.98 -9.76
C ASP A 21 6.88 -9.90 -9.17
N ILE A 22 6.24 -8.88 -8.57
CA ILE A 22 6.95 -7.78 -7.89
C ILE A 22 6.85 -7.94 -6.39
N SER A 23 7.99 -7.91 -5.69
CA SER A 23 8.01 -7.94 -4.22
C SER A 23 7.82 -6.54 -3.62
N ALA A 24 7.54 -6.47 -2.32
CA ALA A 24 7.50 -5.20 -1.61
C ALA A 24 8.89 -4.51 -1.59
N SER A 25 9.97 -5.30 -1.57
CA SER A 25 11.34 -4.78 -1.61
C SER A 25 11.65 -4.14 -2.96
N ASP A 26 11.24 -4.76 -4.06
CA ASP A 26 11.41 -4.21 -5.42
C ASP A 26 10.68 -2.88 -5.55
N LEU A 27 9.44 -2.82 -5.05
CA LEU A 27 8.65 -1.59 -5.03
C LEU A 27 9.33 -0.48 -4.21
N LYS A 28 9.80 -0.78 -3.00
CA LYS A 28 10.51 0.18 -2.15
C LYS A 28 11.78 0.68 -2.81
N ALA A 29 12.59 -0.22 -3.38
CA ALA A 29 13.81 0.14 -4.09
C ALA A 29 13.53 1.01 -5.32
N TYR A 30 12.47 0.71 -6.06
CA TYR A 30 12.03 1.50 -7.21
C TYR A 30 11.60 2.92 -6.81
N LEU A 31 10.81 3.06 -5.74
CA LEU A 31 10.29 4.34 -5.24
C LEU A 31 11.37 5.18 -4.54
N GLY A 32 12.26 4.57 -3.76
CA GLY A 32 13.33 5.29 -3.05
C GLY A 32 14.30 6.04 -3.97
N ARG A 33 14.34 5.71 -5.26
CA ARG A 33 15.13 6.46 -6.27
C ARG A 33 14.35 7.58 -6.96
N ARG A 34 13.06 7.74 -6.66
CA ARG A 34 12.12 8.60 -7.42
C ARG A 34 11.36 9.59 -6.58
N ILE A 35 11.13 9.29 -5.31
CA ILE A 35 10.39 10.14 -4.38
C ILE A 35 11.17 10.26 -3.08
N ALA A 36 10.86 11.28 -2.29
CA ALA A 36 11.45 11.46 -0.97
C ALA A 36 11.15 10.26 -0.06
N ASP A 37 12.11 9.92 0.80
CA ASP A 37 12.08 8.72 1.65
C ASP A 37 10.80 8.59 2.48
N TYR A 38 10.30 9.70 3.03
CA TYR A 38 9.08 9.71 3.85
C TYR A 38 7.80 9.38 3.04
N LYS A 39 7.87 9.41 1.70
CA LYS A 39 6.78 8.99 0.81
C LYS A 39 6.88 7.53 0.36
N VAL A 40 8.01 6.87 0.64
CA VAL A 40 8.17 5.44 0.33
C VAL A 40 7.31 4.63 1.31
N PRO A 41 6.46 3.71 0.83
CA PRO A 41 5.59 2.90 1.68
C PRO A 41 6.39 2.15 2.75
N LYS A 42 6.09 2.36 4.03
CA LYS A 42 6.64 1.53 5.10
C LYS A 42 5.97 0.15 5.13
N TYR A 43 4.65 0.13 4.95
CA TYR A 43 3.81 -1.08 4.95
C TYR A 43 3.14 -1.28 3.59
N VAL A 44 3.28 -2.48 3.05
CA VAL A 44 2.69 -2.90 1.77
C VAL A 44 2.02 -4.25 1.98
N GLU A 45 0.77 -4.37 1.53
CA GLU A 45 0.04 -5.63 1.48
C GLU A 45 -0.45 -5.87 0.05
N PHE A 46 -0.09 -7.01 -0.52
CA PHE A 46 -0.61 -7.42 -1.81
C PHE A 46 -1.96 -8.11 -1.62
N VAL A 47 -2.97 -7.65 -2.35
CA VAL A 47 -4.33 -8.18 -2.29
C VAL A 47 -4.76 -8.61 -3.69
N VAL A 48 -5.63 -9.62 -3.76
CA VAL A 48 -6.18 -10.11 -5.04
C VAL A 48 -7.09 -9.07 -5.68
N ALA A 49 -7.84 -8.33 -4.86
CA ALA A 49 -8.67 -7.21 -5.27
C ALA A 49 -8.83 -6.22 -4.12
N LEU A 50 -9.13 -4.96 -4.44
CA LEU A 50 -9.55 -3.98 -3.45
C LEU A 50 -11.02 -4.23 -3.09
N PRO A 51 -11.39 -4.23 -1.79
CA PRO A 51 -12.79 -4.31 -1.42
C PRO A 51 -13.51 -3.05 -1.90
N LEU A 52 -14.73 -3.22 -2.41
CA LEU A 52 -15.55 -2.13 -2.91
C LEU A 52 -16.84 -2.03 -2.11
N THR A 53 -17.33 -0.82 -1.92
CA THR A 53 -18.67 -0.55 -1.39
C THR A 53 -19.73 -0.94 -2.43
N ALA A 54 -21.01 -0.97 -2.03
CA ALA A 54 -22.12 -1.20 -2.96
C ALA A 54 -22.19 -0.18 -4.12
N SER A 55 -21.59 1.01 -3.97
CA SER A 55 -21.48 2.02 -5.03
C SER A 55 -20.22 1.90 -5.88
N GLY A 56 -19.42 0.84 -5.68
CA GLY A 56 -18.21 0.56 -6.46
C GLY A 56 -16.97 1.37 -6.05
N LYS A 57 -17.03 2.13 -4.95
CA LYS A 57 -15.86 2.87 -4.43
C LYS A 57 -15.01 1.96 -3.54
N VAL A 58 -13.71 2.23 -3.41
CA VAL A 58 -12.85 1.49 -2.49
C VAL A 58 -13.38 1.59 -1.05
N ASP A 59 -13.62 0.44 -0.43
CA ASP A 59 -14.04 0.35 0.96
C ASP A 59 -12.83 0.50 1.90
N LYS A 60 -12.55 1.75 2.24
CA LYS A 60 -11.48 2.10 3.19
C LYS A 60 -11.75 1.60 4.61
N ALA A 61 -13.00 1.40 4.99
CA ALA A 61 -13.35 0.95 6.34
C ALA A 61 -12.99 -0.52 6.54
N SER A 62 -13.27 -1.37 5.54
CA SER A 62 -12.78 -2.75 5.53
C SER A 62 -11.26 -2.84 5.47
N LEU A 63 -10.62 -1.98 4.67
CA LEU A 63 -9.15 -1.96 4.59
C LEU A 63 -8.48 -1.52 5.90
N LYS A 64 -9.08 -0.58 6.65
CA LYS A 64 -8.51 -0.12 7.93
C LYS A 64 -8.48 -1.21 9.01
N GLN A 65 -9.30 -2.24 8.87
CA GLN A 65 -9.34 -3.40 9.78
C GLN A 65 -8.25 -4.44 9.47
N ARG A 66 -7.46 -4.24 8.40
CA ARG A 66 -6.40 -5.15 7.95
C ARG A 66 -5.02 -4.55 8.20
#